data_AF-A0A8J7F015-F1
#
_entry.id   AF-A0A8J7F015-F1
#
_cell.length_a   1.000
_cell.length_b   1.000
_cell.length_c   1.000
_cell.angle_alpha   90.00
_cell.angle_beta   90.00
_cell.angle_gamma   90.00
#
_symmetry.space_group_name_H-M   'P 1'
#
loop_
_entity.id
_entity.type
_entity.pdbx_description
1 polymer ?
#
loop_
_entity_poly.entity_id
_entity_poly.type
_entity_poly.pdbx_seq_one_letter_code
_entity_poly.pdbx_strand_id
1 'polypeptide(L)'
;MSHTSPPSYPSRSKMLQSLFSEAYKTAKQGLCGDRILAQKSNVERRLEICSNCEKYNAEAKRCTVCGCFMLVKANIETAECPDGKW
;
A
#
# COMPACT_ATOMS: atom_id res chain seq x y z
N MET A 1 19.30 -18.58 -22.55
CA MET A 1 17.87 -18.92 -22.67
C MET A 1 17.45 -19.55 -21.35
N SER A 2 16.77 -18.82 -20.48
CA SER A 2 16.24 -19.36 -19.23
C SER A 2 14.72 -19.35 -19.33
N HIS A 3 14.16 -20.55 -19.44
CA HIS A 3 12.73 -20.82 -19.42
C HIS A 3 12.17 -20.54 -18.02
N THR A 4 11.28 -19.57 -17.88
CA THR A 4 10.50 -19.38 -16.66
C THR A 4 9.10 -19.93 -16.91
N SER A 5 8.75 -21.02 -16.24
CA SER A 5 7.38 -21.58 -16.24
C SER A 5 6.40 -20.57 -15.63
N PRO A 6 5.16 -20.42 -16.15
CA PRO A 6 4.20 -19.45 -15.64
C PRO A 6 3.67 -19.86 -14.25
N PRO A 7 3.46 -18.89 -13.32
CA PRO A 7 3.02 -19.19 -11.96
C PRO A 7 1.57 -19.72 -11.93
N SER A 8 1.30 -20.74 -11.12
CA SER A 8 -0.03 -21.35 -10.99
C SER A 8 -0.94 -20.57 -10.05
N TYR A 9 -2.07 -20.09 -10.55
CA TYR A 9 -3.10 -19.40 -9.77
C TYR A 9 -4.15 -20.38 -9.18
N PRO A 10 -4.83 -20.03 -8.07
CA PRO A 10 -5.84 -20.90 -7.44
C PRO A 10 -7.10 -21.07 -8.30
N SER A 11 -7.99 -22.01 -7.96
CA SER A 11 -9.20 -22.25 -8.76
C SER A 11 -10.09 -21.00 -8.88
N ARG A 12 -10.75 -20.84 -10.04
CA ARG A 12 -11.62 -19.68 -10.33
C ARG A 12 -12.72 -19.46 -9.28
N SER A 13 -13.19 -20.54 -8.63
CA SER A 13 -14.14 -20.48 -7.52
C SER A 13 -13.54 -19.86 -6.25
N LYS A 14 -12.29 -20.22 -5.89
CA LYS A 14 -11.58 -19.63 -4.76
C LYS A 14 -11.30 -18.15 -5.00
N MET A 15 -10.96 -17.78 -6.24
CA MET A 15 -10.79 -16.37 -6.61
C MET A 15 -12.09 -15.56 -6.49
N LEU A 16 -13.24 -16.11 -6.93
CA LEU A 16 -14.52 -15.41 -6.82
C LEU A 16 -14.99 -15.25 -5.37
N GLN A 17 -14.73 -16.26 -4.52
CA GLN A 17 -15.02 -16.16 -3.09
C GLN A 17 -14.20 -15.05 -2.43
N SER A 18 -12.91 -14.95 -2.76
CA SER A 18 -12.06 -13.85 -2.30
C SER A 18 -12.62 -12.50 -2.75
N LEU A 19 -12.94 -12.36 -4.04
CA LEU A 19 -13.49 -11.14 -4.61
C LEU A 19 -14.82 -10.72 -3.96
N PHE A 20 -15.74 -11.66 -3.73
CA PHE A 20 -17.04 -11.36 -3.11
C PHE A 20 -16.87 -10.96 -1.64
N SER A 21 -15.99 -11.64 -0.91
CA SER A 21 -15.71 -11.30 0.49
C SER A 21 -15.09 -9.92 0.63
N GLU A 22 -14.23 -9.53 -0.32
CA GLU A 22 -13.59 -8.23 -0.38
C GLU A 22 -14.59 -7.15 -0.79
N ALA A 23 -15.44 -7.41 -1.78
CA ALA A 23 -16.52 -6.49 -2.18
C ALA A 23 -17.49 -6.20 -1.02
N TYR A 24 -17.88 -7.23 -0.26
CA TYR A 24 -18.78 -7.05 0.90
C TYR A 24 -18.13 -6.25 2.03
N LYS A 25 -16.86 -6.54 2.37
CA LYS A 25 -16.11 -5.79 3.37
C LYS A 25 -15.91 -4.33 2.96
N THR A 26 -15.61 -4.10 1.68
CA THR A 26 -15.41 -2.77 1.11
C THR A 26 -16.71 -1.97 1.12
N ALA A 27 -17.85 -2.57 0.77
CA ALA A 27 -19.15 -1.92 0.86
C ALA A 27 -19.54 -1.56 2.31
N LYS A 28 -19.20 -2.42 3.28
CA LYS A 28 -19.41 -2.14 4.71
C LYS A 28 -18.49 -1.03 5.23
N GLN A 29 -17.23 -1.00 4.81
CA GLN A 29 -16.27 0.03 5.20
C GLN A 29 -16.59 1.38 4.56
N GLY A 30 -17.05 1.42 3.30
CA GLY A 30 -17.43 2.68 2.64
C GLY A 30 -18.63 3.41 3.26
N LEU A 31 -19.43 2.75 4.10
CA LEU A 31 -20.54 3.35 4.86
C LEU A 31 -20.10 3.93 6.21
N CYS A 32 -18.91 3.58 6.70
CA CYS A 32 -18.31 4.16 7.89
C CYS A 32 -17.28 5.19 7.40
N GLY A 33 -17.59 6.49 7.55
CA GLY A 33 -16.87 7.62 6.96
C GLY A 33 -15.41 7.82 7.41
N ASP A 34 -14.55 6.86 7.08
CA ASP A 34 -13.12 6.93 7.35
C ASP A 34 -12.46 7.92 6.39
N ARG A 35 -11.64 8.81 6.95
CA ARG A 35 -10.87 9.78 6.16
C ARG A 35 -9.89 9.01 5.29
N ILE A 36 -10.09 9.03 3.97
CA ILE A 36 -9.18 8.36 3.01
C ILE A 36 -7.83 9.09 2.93
N LEU A 37 -7.86 10.42 3.06
CA LEU A 37 -6.69 11.27 2.95
C LEU A 37 -6.17 11.70 4.31
N ALA A 38 -4.84 11.59 4.47
CA ALA A 38 -4.16 12.02 5.66
C ALA A 38 -4.15 13.54 5.81
N GLN A 39 -4.10 14.01 7.05
CA GLN A 39 -3.88 15.43 7.31
C GLN A 39 -2.49 15.85 6.80
N LYS A 40 -2.39 17.07 6.27
CA LYS A 40 -1.13 17.60 5.69
C LYS A 40 0.07 17.44 6.62
N SER A 41 -0.09 17.66 7.92
CA SER A 41 0.95 17.47 8.93
C SER A 41 1.46 16.02 9.01
N ASN A 42 0.57 15.03 8.89
CA ASN A 42 0.95 13.62 8.84
C ASN A 42 1.70 13.30 7.54
N VAL A 43 1.28 13.87 6.42
CA VAL A 43 1.96 13.69 5.13
C VAL A 43 3.39 14.22 5.19
N GLU A 44 3.57 15.45 5.67
CA GLU A 44 4.88 16.11 5.80
C GLU A 44 5.80 15.29 6.72
N ARG A 45 5.32 14.91 7.91
CA ARG A 45 6.06 14.05 8.85
C ARG A 45 6.47 12.71 8.22
N ARG A 46 5.56 12.04 7.52
CA ARG A 46 5.83 10.73 6.88
C ARG A 46 6.86 10.87 5.76
N LEU A 47 6.81 11.95 4.99
CA LEU A 47 7.79 12.23 3.94
C LEU A 47 9.17 12.54 4.52
N GLU A 48 9.24 13.31 5.60
CA GLU A 48 10.49 13.61 6.31
C GLU A 48 11.13 12.34 6.90
N ILE A 49 10.33 11.46 7.51
CA ILE A 49 10.81 10.17 8.01
C ILE A 49 11.41 9.35 6.86
N CYS A 50 10.73 9.32 5.71
CA CYS A 50 11.21 8.52 4.59
C CYS A 50 12.42 9.15 3.89
N SER A 51 12.51 10.48 3.77
CA SER A 51 13.68 11.14 3.18
C SER A 51 14.97 10.89 3.95
N ASN A 52 14.86 10.63 5.26
CA ASN A 52 15.98 10.27 6.14
C ASN A 52 16.19 8.74 6.28
N CYS A 53 15.42 7.92 5.57
CA CYS A 53 15.48 6.46 5.69
C CYS A 53 16.46 5.86 4.68
N GLU A 54 17.34 4.98 5.15
CA GLU A 54 18.31 4.23 4.31
C GLU A 54 17.65 3.43 3.16
N LYS A 55 16.39 3.03 3.35
CA LYS A 55 15.55 2.28 2.40
C LYS A 55 14.81 3.19 1.41
N TYR A 56 15.05 4.49 1.40
CA TYR A 56 14.42 5.40 0.46
C TYR A 56 15.30 5.62 -0.78
N ASN A 57 14.76 5.28 -1.94
CA ASN A 57 15.37 5.62 -3.22
C ASN A 57 14.88 7.01 -3.64
N ALA A 58 15.73 8.02 -3.45
CA ALA A 58 15.42 9.42 -3.74
C ALA A 58 15.25 9.70 -5.25
N GLU A 59 16.00 9.01 -6.11
CA GLU A 59 15.90 9.15 -7.57
C GLU A 59 14.52 8.69 -8.07
N ALA A 60 14.08 7.51 -7.64
CA ALA A 60 12.77 6.95 -7.99
C ALA A 60 11.61 7.51 -7.15
N LYS A 61 11.91 8.26 -6.07
CA LYS A 61 10.95 8.75 -5.06
C LYS A 61 10.11 7.63 -4.43
N ARG A 62 10.74 6.47 -4.21
CA ARG A 62 10.09 5.23 -3.74
C ARG A 62 10.83 4.63 -2.56
N CYS A 63 10.10 3.91 -1.72
CA CYS A 63 10.70 3.07 -0.69
C CYS A 63 11.07 1.69 -1.27
N THR A 64 12.27 1.18 -0.96
CA THR A 64 12.74 -0.13 -1.44
C THR A 64 12.11 -1.31 -0.71
N VAL A 65 11.50 -1.09 0.46
CA VAL A 65 10.80 -2.15 1.22
C VAL A 65 9.36 -2.33 0.74
N CYS A 66 8.58 -1.25 0.67
CA CYS A 66 7.17 -1.34 0.25
C CYS A 66 6.94 -1.07 -1.24
N GLY A 67 7.92 -0.55 -1.97
CA GLY A 67 7.81 -0.22 -3.39
C GLY A 67 6.95 1.01 -3.73
N CYS A 68 6.23 1.58 -2.75
CA CYS A 68 5.31 2.69 -3.00
C CYS A 68 6.04 4.00 -3.34
N PHE A 69 5.40 4.83 -4.18
CA PHE A 69 5.77 6.24 -4.29
C PHE A 69 5.45 6.95 -2.98
N MET A 70 6.44 7.55 -2.35
CA MET A 70 6.26 8.10 -1.01
C MET A 70 5.32 9.31 -0.99
N LEU A 71 5.29 10.09 -2.09
CA LEU A 71 4.30 11.16 -2.28
C LEU A 71 2.86 10.65 -2.25
N VAL A 72 2.60 9.42 -2.71
CA VAL A 72 1.25 8.83 -2.69
C VAL A 72 0.99 8.17 -1.35
N LYS A 73 1.92 7.32 -0.89
CA LYS A 73 1.75 6.54 0.34
C LYS A 73 1.57 7.43 1.58
N ALA A 74 2.30 8.53 1.67
CA ALA A 74 2.19 9.44 2.80
C ALA A 74 0.79 10.08 2.92
N ASN A 75 0.07 10.25 1.80
CA ASN A 75 -1.26 10.84 1.74
C ASN A 75 -2.40 9.90 2.12
N ILE A 76 -2.17 8.59 2.25
CA ILE A 76 -3.22 7.64 2.63
C ILE A 76 -3.30 7.60 4.16
N GLU A 77 -4.44 7.96 4.77
CA GLU A 77 -4.56 8.09 6.24
C GLU A 77 -4.20 6.78 6.94
N THR A 78 -4.72 5.67 6.43
CA THR A 78 -4.54 4.32 6.97
C THR A 78 -3.23 3.63 6.55
N ALA A 79 -2.33 4.34 5.84
CA ALA A 79 -1.08 3.72 5.39
C ALA A 79 0.01 3.72 6.47
N GLU A 80 0.57 2.54 6.69
CA GLU A 80 1.61 2.28 7.68
C GLU A 80 2.97 1.99 7.03
N CYS A 81 4.05 2.22 7.78
CA CYS A 81 5.37 1.74 7.41
C CYS A 81 5.52 0.25 7.74
N PRO A 82 5.98 -0.63 6.82
CA PRO A 82 6.23 -2.04 7.16
C PRO A 82 7.30 -2.23 8.23
N ASP A 83 8.19 -1.24 8.40
CA ASP A 83 9.20 -1.21 9.46
C ASP A 83 8.71 -0.50 10.74
N GLY A 84 7.44 -0.05 10.80
CA GLY A 84 6.88 0.65 11.96
C GLY A 84 7.47 2.03 12.25
N LYS A 85 8.13 2.68 11.28
CA LYS A 85 8.73 4.01 11.46
C LYS A 85 7.71 5.16 11.54
N TRP A 86 6.48 4.92 11.12
CA TRP A 86 5.30 5.76 11.31
C TRP A 86 4.02 4.93 11.22
#